data_AF-A0A2T0JXI6-F1
#
_entry.id   AF-A0A2T0JXI6-F1
#
_cell.length_a   1.000
_cell.length_b   1.000
_cell.length_c   1.000
_cell.angle_alpha   90.00
_cell.angle_beta   90.00
_cell.angle_gamma   90.00
#
_symmetry.space_group_name_H-M   'P 1'
#
loop_
_entity.id
_entity.type
_entity.pdbx_description
1 polymer ?
#
loop_
_entity_poly.entity_id
_entity_poly.type
_entity_poly.pdbx_seq_one_letter_code
_entity_poly.pdbx_strand_id
1 'polypeptide(L)'
;MSGPVVAMCTLVAALLLLPPPGRLRLPRPKARPDSGPRTRLLLSMLAGLAVAGLIGTGWGVPAGLAVAVGTDRFLRGREPADVRRERQEALADLPLGADLLAAALKGGTAVDRSIGAVAEALGGPLGDRLQRTARSLRLGAEPAEAWTHLSGVPDAERLIAAAVRSSASGGALAGALERLAGDLRADRGTAIEAAAQRAGVLIVLPLGLCFLPAFVLAGLVPTVIALLSRAL
;
A
#
# COMPACT_ATOMS: atom_id res chain seq x y z
N MET A 1 -42.37 -0.42 15.19
CA MET A 1 -42.01 -0.24 13.76
C MET A 1 -40.66 0.50 13.56
N SER A 2 -39.88 0.76 14.60
CA SER A 2 -38.61 1.54 14.55
C SER A 2 -37.34 0.70 14.37
N GLY A 3 -37.41 -0.63 14.53
CA GLY A 3 -36.28 -1.55 14.38
C GLY A 3 -35.57 -1.54 13.01
N PRO A 4 -36.27 -1.53 11.86
CA PRO A 4 -35.59 -1.59 10.55
C PRO A 4 -34.90 -0.27 10.19
N VAL A 5 -35.43 0.87 10.65
CA VAL A 5 -34.84 2.20 10.39
C VAL A 5 -33.55 2.38 11.20
N VAL A 6 -33.52 1.93 12.45
CA VAL A 6 -32.32 1.98 13.30
C VAL A 6 -31.23 1.04 12.79
N ALA A 7 -31.59 -0.16 12.31
CA ALA A 7 -30.64 -1.08 11.69
C ALA A 7 -30.04 -0.54 10.38
N MET A 8 -30.83 0.22 9.60
CA MET A 8 -30.36 0.86 8.38
C MET A 8 -29.44 2.05 8.66
N CYS A 9 -29.73 2.86 9.68
CA CYS A 9 -28.86 3.96 10.10
C CYS A 9 -27.52 3.47 10.67
N THR A 10 -27.49 2.37 11.43
CA THR A 10 -26.24 1.80 11.96
C THR A 10 -25.39 1.16 10.86
N LEU A 11 -26.01 0.52 9.87
CA LEU A 11 -25.31 -0.03 8.70
C LEU A 11 -24.71 1.09 7.83
N VAL A 12 -25.44 2.19 7.62
CA VAL A 12 -24.96 3.36 6.85
C VAL A 12 -23.82 4.08 7.58
N ALA A 13 -23.91 4.24 8.91
CA ALA A 13 -22.83 4.79 9.70
C ALA A 13 -21.57 3.90 9.69
N ALA A 14 -21.74 2.58 9.75
CA ALA A 14 -20.64 1.62 9.63
C ALA A 14 -19.99 1.64 8.23
N LEU A 15 -20.77 1.85 7.17
CA LEU A 15 -20.28 1.95 5.80
C LEU A 15 -19.58 3.30 5.53
N LEU A 16 -20.02 4.39 6.16
CA LEU A 16 -19.37 5.71 6.10
C LEU A 16 -18.07 5.79 6.91
N LEU A 17 -17.90 4.92 7.90
CA LEU A 17 -16.65 4.74 8.66
C LEU A 17 -15.62 3.86 7.94
N LEU A 18 -15.98 3.21 6.83
CA LEU A 18 -15.02 2.57 5.94
C LEU A 18 -14.30 3.67 5.13
N PRO A 19 -12.96 3.79 5.22
CA PRO A 19 -12.24 4.84 4.52
C PRO A 19 -12.24 4.59 3.01
N PRO A 20 -12.32 5.65 2.18
CA PRO A 20 -12.33 5.51 0.73
C PRO A 20 -10.99 4.96 0.20
N PRO A 21 -11.00 4.04 -0.78
CA PRO A 21 -9.81 3.63 -1.50
C PRO A 21 -9.52 4.65 -2.61
N GLY A 22 -8.79 5.72 -2.29
CA GLY A 22 -8.43 6.71 -3.31
C GLY A 22 -7.37 7.67 -2.81
N ARG A 23 -6.10 7.43 -3.17
CA ARG A 23 -4.99 8.32 -2.83
C ARG A 23 -4.76 9.31 -3.96
N LEU A 24 -5.22 10.55 -3.79
CA LEU A 24 -4.71 11.70 -4.53
C LEU A 24 -3.27 12.00 -4.05
N ARG A 25 -2.31 11.93 -4.99
CA ARG A 25 -0.94 12.40 -4.78
C ARG A 25 -0.97 13.92 -4.57
N LEU A 26 -0.73 14.36 -3.35
CA LEU A 26 -0.35 15.75 -3.07
C LEU A 26 1.16 15.81 -2.85
N PRO A 27 1.88 16.77 -3.46
CA PRO A 27 3.24 17.10 -3.06
C PRO A 27 3.19 17.59 -1.60
N ARG A 28 3.96 16.97 -0.68
CA ARG A 28 3.97 17.42 0.71
C ARG A 28 5.33 17.94 1.17
N PRO A 29 5.34 19.07 1.91
CA PRO A 29 6.54 19.69 2.44
C PRO A 29 7.12 18.90 3.63
N LYS A 30 8.38 19.24 3.93
CA LYS A 30 9.27 18.66 4.94
C LYS A 30 8.60 18.40 6.30
N ALA A 31 8.87 17.21 6.83
CA ALA A 31 8.47 16.60 8.09
C ALA A 31 7.87 17.51 9.18
N ARG A 32 6.66 17.17 9.63
CA ARG A 32 6.10 17.64 10.91
C ARG A 32 6.57 16.70 12.04
N PRO A 33 6.76 17.19 13.29
CA PRO A 33 7.32 16.40 14.37
C PRO A 33 6.40 15.24 14.75
N ASP A 34 7.05 14.12 15.06
CA ASP A 34 6.50 12.82 15.42
C ASP A 34 5.48 12.92 16.58
N SER A 35 4.20 12.71 16.28
CA SER A 35 3.15 12.63 17.29
C SER A 35 3.10 11.20 17.83
N GLY A 36 3.75 10.99 18.97
CA GLY A 36 3.96 9.66 19.57
C GLY A 36 2.69 8.82 19.82
N PRO A 37 2.87 7.52 20.13
CA PRO A 37 1.77 6.54 20.28
C PRO A 37 0.74 6.93 21.35
N ARG A 38 1.16 7.68 22.37
CA ARG A 38 0.30 8.19 23.45
C ARG A 38 -0.75 9.19 22.95
N THR A 39 -0.38 10.06 22.01
CA THR A 39 -1.28 11.08 21.46
C THR A 39 -2.35 10.46 20.57
N ARG A 40 -2.02 9.38 19.85
CA ARG A 40 -2.99 8.58 19.09
C ARG A 40 -3.97 7.83 19.97
N LEU A 41 -3.50 7.22 21.06
CA LEU A 41 -4.34 6.51 22.01
C LEU A 41 -5.32 7.46 22.73
N LEU A 42 -4.85 8.66 23.09
CA LEU A 42 -5.68 9.70 23.68
C LEU A 42 -6.76 10.21 22.72
N LEU A 43 -6.43 10.42 21.45
CA LEU A 43 -7.40 10.82 20.42
C LEU A 43 -8.45 9.73 20.13
N SER A 44 -8.05 8.45 20.12
CA SER A 44 -9.00 7.34 19.93
C SER A 44 -9.90 7.12 21.15
N MET A 45 -9.38 7.31 22.36
CA MET A 45 -10.19 7.27 23.59
C MET A 45 -11.19 8.43 23.65
N LEU A 46 -10.77 9.65 23.28
CA LEU A 46 -11.67 10.82 23.23
C LEU A 46 -12.76 10.67 22.18
N ALA A 47 -12.43 10.14 20.99
CA ALA A 47 -13.42 9.85 19.95
C ALA A 47 -14.39 8.73 20.36
N GLY A 48 -13.90 7.66 21.00
CA GLY A 48 -14.73 6.57 21.51
C GLY A 48 -15.68 7.03 22.63
N LEU A 49 -15.22 7.92 23.51
CA LEU A 49 -16.02 8.50 24.59
C LEU A 49 -17.10 9.46 24.06
N ALA A 50 -16.79 10.25 23.03
CA ALA A 50 -17.75 11.15 22.39
C ALA A 50 -18.88 10.40 21.68
N VAL A 51 -18.58 9.26 21.03
CA VAL A 51 -19.59 8.41 20.37
C VAL A 51 -20.42 7.64 21.39
N ALA A 52 -19.82 7.17 22.49
CA ALA A 52 -20.54 6.50 23.58
C ALA A 52 -21.52 7.43 24.30
N GLY A 53 -21.19 8.72 24.43
CA GLY A 53 -22.04 9.73 25.07
C GLY A 53 -23.25 10.14 24.24
N LEU A 54 -23.20 10.04 22.91
CA LEU A 54 -24.25 10.58 22.04
C LEU A 54 -25.46 9.64 21.85
N ILE A 55 -25.34 8.34 22.17
CA ILE A 55 -26.35 7.33 21.78
C ILE A 55 -27.30 6.93 22.94
N GLY A 56 -27.03 7.32 24.19
CA GLY A 56 -28.01 7.30 25.29
C GLY A 56 -28.73 5.98 25.59
N THR A 57 -28.28 4.85 25.05
CA THR A 57 -28.92 3.53 25.17
C THR A 57 -27.87 2.49 25.58
N GLY A 58 -28.29 1.45 26.31
CA GLY A 58 -27.41 0.45 26.95
C GLY A 58 -26.44 -0.31 26.01
N TRP A 59 -26.60 -0.18 24.70
CA TRP A 59 -25.73 -0.76 23.68
C TRP A 59 -24.56 0.14 23.24
N GLY A 60 -24.50 1.40 23.72
CA GLY A 60 -23.41 2.33 23.39
C GLY A 60 -22.05 1.94 23.96
N VAL A 61 -22.03 1.29 25.12
CA VAL A 61 -20.81 0.84 25.80
C VAL A 61 -20.12 -0.33 25.05
N PRO A 62 -20.80 -1.43 24.68
CA PRO A 62 -20.15 -2.50 23.92
C PRO A 62 -19.74 -2.05 22.50
N ALA A 63 -20.53 -1.18 21.85
CA ALA A 63 -20.19 -0.64 20.54
C ALA A 63 -18.94 0.26 20.58
N GLY A 64 -18.84 1.15 21.57
CA GLY A 64 -17.67 1.99 21.77
C GLY A 64 -16.41 1.20 22.11
N LEU A 65 -16.53 0.15 22.92
CA LEU A 65 -15.42 -0.73 23.26
C LEU A 65 -14.93 -1.54 22.04
N ALA A 66 -15.86 -2.04 21.21
CA ALA A 66 -15.52 -2.76 19.98
C ALA A 66 -14.79 -1.86 18.97
N VAL A 67 -15.20 -0.59 18.83
CA VAL A 67 -14.53 0.38 17.95
C VAL A 67 -13.16 0.79 18.50
N ALA A 68 -13.03 0.99 19.82
CA ALA A 68 -11.75 1.33 20.45
C ALA A 68 -10.73 0.17 20.34
N VAL A 69 -11.15 -1.07 20.62
CA VAL A 69 -10.29 -2.26 20.50
C VAL A 69 -9.99 -2.54 19.02
N GLY A 70 -10.97 -2.39 18.13
CA GLY A 70 -10.78 -2.54 16.69
C GLY A 70 -9.77 -1.53 16.13
N THR A 71 -9.86 -0.26 16.54
CA THR A 71 -8.93 0.78 16.10
C THR A 71 -7.53 0.61 16.70
N ASP A 72 -7.40 0.30 17.99
CA ASP A 72 -6.09 0.05 18.63
C ASP A 72 -5.39 -1.18 18.04
N ARG A 73 -6.12 -2.29 17.82
CA ARG A 73 -5.53 -3.49 17.20
C ARG A 73 -5.15 -3.25 15.74
N PHE A 74 -5.95 -2.47 15.01
CA PHE A 74 -5.66 -2.07 13.63
C PHE A 74 -4.49 -1.08 13.53
N LEU A 75 -4.33 -0.19 14.51
CA LEU A 75 -3.21 0.75 14.60
C LEU A 75 -1.91 0.06 15.02
N ARG A 76 -1.95 -0.93 15.92
CA ARG A 76 -0.78 -1.73 16.33
C ARG A 76 -0.30 -2.69 15.26
N GLY A 77 -1.20 -3.21 14.43
CA GLY A 77 -0.84 -4.05 13.27
C GLY A 77 -0.29 -3.28 12.07
N ARG A 78 -0.34 -1.94 12.09
CA ARG A 78 0.25 -1.10 11.05
C ARG A 78 1.73 -0.88 11.39
N GLU A 79 2.60 -1.53 10.63
CA GLU A 79 4.02 -1.13 10.49
C GLU A 79 4.13 0.40 10.46
N PRO A 80 5.13 1.00 11.16
CA PRO A 80 5.32 2.44 11.20
C PRO A 80 5.21 3.02 9.78
N ALA A 81 4.36 4.02 9.62
CA ALA A 81 4.04 4.55 8.29
C ALA A 81 5.29 5.02 7.54
N ASP A 82 6.33 5.41 8.30
CA ASP A 82 7.62 5.87 7.80
C ASP A 82 8.45 4.72 7.24
N VAL A 83 8.56 3.57 7.94
CA VAL A 83 9.29 2.38 7.45
C VAL A 83 8.62 1.81 6.20
N ARG A 84 7.28 1.75 6.17
CA ARG A 84 6.55 1.29 4.99
C ARG A 84 6.72 2.24 3.81
N ARG A 85 6.83 3.54 4.08
CA ARG A 85 7.03 4.56 3.05
C ARG A 85 8.44 4.52 2.49
N GLU A 86 9.44 4.40 3.34
CA GLU A 86 10.85 4.21 2.95
C GLU A 86 11.01 2.97 2.05
N ARG A 87 10.35 1.86 2.43
CA ARG A 87 10.31 0.63 1.63
C ARG A 87 9.61 0.82 0.28
N GLN A 88 8.55 1.62 0.23
CA GLN A 88 7.82 1.94 -1.01
C GLN A 88 8.61 2.86 -1.93
N GLU A 89 9.36 3.82 -1.38
CA GLU A 89 10.25 4.70 -2.13
C GLU A 89 11.40 3.88 -2.74
N ALA A 90 12.05 3.01 -1.95
CA ALA A 90 13.08 2.09 -2.47
C ALA A 90 12.54 1.15 -3.57
N LEU A 91 11.32 0.66 -3.44
CA LEU A 91 10.65 -0.12 -4.48
C LEU A 91 10.40 0.66 -5.75
N ALA A 92 9.96 1.91 -5.61
CA ALA A 92 9.63 2.78 -6.73
C ALA A 92 10.87 3.05 -7.60
N ASP A 93 12.03 3.14 -6.96
CA ASP A 93 13.30 3.46 -7.62
C ASP A 93 14.05 2.24 -8.14
N LEU A 94 13.69 1.01 -7.70
CA LEU A 94 14.38 -0.23 -8.08
C LEU A 94 14.53 -0.44 -9.60
N PRO A 95 13.50 -0.27 -10.46
CA PRO A 95 13.64 -0.51 -11.90
C PRO A 95 14.49 0.56 -12.57
N LEU A 96 14.34 1.83 -12.15
CA LEU A 96 15.19 2.92 -12.62
C LEU A 96 16.65 2.66 -12.25
N GLY A 97 16.91 2.19 -11.03
CA GLY A 97 18.25 1.78 -10.61
C GLY A 97 18.82 0.63 -11.43
N ALA A 98 18.01 -0.40 -11.71
CA ALA A 98 18.41 -1.52 -12.57
C ALA A 98 18.75 -1.06 -14.00
N ASP A 99 17.97 -0.14 -14.57
CA ASP A 99 18.22 0.45 -15.89
C ASP A 99 19.51 1.28 -15.93
N LEU A 100 19.70 2.15 -14.94
CA LEU A 100 20.89 2.99 -14.85
C LEU A 100 22.15 2.14 -14.66
N LEU A 101 22.07 1.08 -13.85
CA LEU A 101 23.16 0.12 -13.68
C LEU A 101 23.44 -0.63 -14.98
N ALA A 102 22.40 -1.10 -15.67
CA ALA A 102 22.55 -1.77 -16.96
C ALA A 102 23.22 -0.85 -18.01
N ALA A 103 22.76 0.40 -18.10
CA ALA A 103 23.30 1.40 -19.01
C ALA A 103 24.77 1.71 -18.71
N ALA A 104 25.12 1.91 -17.42
CA ALA A 104 26.49 2.15 -16.99
C ALA A 104 27.41 0.96 -17.35
N LEU A 105 26.99 -0.26 -17.00
CA LEU A 105 27.76 -1.48 -17.28
C LEU A 105 27.94 -1.72 -18.79
N LYS A 106 26.93 -1.43 -19.62
CA LYS A 106 27.06 -1.46 -21.08
C LYS A 106 28.06 -0.43 -21.61
N GLY A 107 28.20 0.70 -20.93
CA GLY A 107 29.25 1.69 -21.19
C GLY A 107 30.66 1.21 -20.82
N GLY A 108 30.81 0.00 -20.27
CA GLY A 108 32.09 -0.60 -19.93
C GLY A 108 32.66 -0.15 -18.58
N THR A 109 31.87 0.52 -17.73
CA THR A 109 32.33 0.92 -16.40
C THR A 109 32.36 -0.27 -15.44
N ALA A 110 33.39 -0.31 -14.59
CA ALA A 110 33.53 -1.33 -13.55
C ALA A 110 32.31 -1.35 -12.62
N VAL A 111 31.94 -2.55 -12.15
CA VAL A 111 30.69 -2.79 -11.40
C VAL A 111 30.59 -1.92 -10.14
N ASP A 112 31.66 -1.83 -9.37
CA ASP A 112 31.73 -1.01 -8.16
C ASP A 112 31.57 0.50 -8.43
N ARG A 113 32.14 0.98 -9.55
CA ARG A 113 32.01 2.38 -9.99
C ARG A 113 30.61 2.68 -10.50
N SER A 114 30.03 1.77 -11.29
CA SER A 114 28.65 1.86 -11.78
C SER A 114 27.66 1.93 -10.61
N ILE A 115 27.81 1.06 -9.61
CA ILE A 115 26.92 1.05 -8.44
C ILE A 115 27.05 2.33 -7.63
N GLY A 116 28.27 2.83 -7.41
CA GLY A 116 28.47 4.11 -6.73
C GLY A 116 27.84 5.29 -7.46
N ALA A 117 27.99 5.36 -8.78
CA ALA A 117 27.41 6.44 -9.59
C ALA A 117 25.86 6.40 -9.58
N VAL A 118 25.27 5.20 -9.66
CA VAL A 118 23.81 5.04 -9.58
C VAL A 118 23.29 5.32 -8.17
N ALA A 119 24.04 4.93 -7.14
CA ALA A 119 23.69 5.24 -5.76
C ALA A 119 23.59 6.75 -5.50
N GLU A 120 24.57 7.51 -6.02
CA GLU A 120 24.59 8.97 -5.93
C GLU A 120 23.45 9.61 -6.73
N ALA A 121 23.16 9.08 -7.92
CA ALA A 121 22.10 9.59 -8.79
C ALA A 121 20.69 9.35 -8.23
N LEU A 122 20.43 8.20 -7.59
CA LEU A 122 19.14 7.87 -6.99
C LEU A 122 18.95 8.55 -5.62
N GLY A 123 19.99 8.54 -4.79
CA GLY A 123 19.89 8.93 -3.39
C GLY A 123 18.85 8.11 -2.62
N GLY A 124 18.39 8.66 -1.50
CA GLY A 124 17.35 8.05 -0.68
C GLY A 124 17.70 6.64 -0.16
N PRO A 125 16.69 5.86 0.26
CA PRO A 125 16.91 4.59 0.94
C PRO A 125 17.56 3.50 0.07
N LEU A 126 17.26 3.52 -1.24
CA LEU A 126 17.87 2.60 -2.20
C LEU A 126 19.31 3.01 -2.52
N GLY A 127 19.56 4.30 -2.75
CA GLY A 127 20.90 4.84 -2.97
C GLY A 127 21.83 4.56 -1.80
N ASP A 128 21.37 4.74 -0.56
CA ASP A 128 22.16 4.45 0.65
C ASP A 128 22.57 2.97 0.77
N ARG A 129 21.70 2.05 0.34
CA ARG A 129 22.02 0.61 0.32
C ARG A 129 22.98 0.27 -0.82
N LEU A 130 22.76 0.82 -2.01
CA LEU A 130 23.67 0.65 -3.15
C LEU A 130 25.06 1.23 -2.86
N GLN A 131 25.13 2.35 -2.15
CA GLN A 131 26.40 2.95 -1.75
C GLN A 131 27.19 2.04 -0.79
N ARG A 132 26.50 1.34 0.13
CA ARG A 132 27.12 0.33 0.99
C ARG A 132 27.61 -0.87 0.18
N THR A 133 26.82 -1.36 -0.78
CA THR A 133 27.24 -2.42 -1.71
C THR A 133 28.46 -2.01 -2.53
N ALA A 134 28.49 -0.81 -3.11
CA ALA A 134 29.63 -0.30 -3.86
C ALA A 134 30.89 -0.23 -2.99
N ARG A 135 30.78 0.28 -1.76
CA ARG A 135 31.90 0.34 -0.82
C ARG A 135 32.40 -1.05 -0.45
N SER A 136 31.50 -1.99 -0.18
CA SER A 136 31.86 -3.37 0.16
C SER A 136 32.63 -4.05 -0.99
N LEU A 137 32.15 -3.92 -2.23
CA LEU A 137 32.86 -4.43 -3.42
C LEU A 137 34.23 -3.78 -3.61
N ARG A 138 34.38 -2.47 -3.35
CA ARG A 138 35.68 -1.77 -3.42
C ARG A 138 36.68 -2.26 -2.38
N LEU A 139 36.19 -2.74 -1.24
CA LEU A 139 37.01 -3.34 -0.19
C LEU A 139 37.35 -4.81 -0.48
N GLY A 140 36.90 -5.36 -1.62
CA GLY A 140 37.17 -6.73 -2.02
C GLY A 140 36.25 -7.76 -1.36
N ALA A 141 35.10 -7.34 -0.82
CA ALA A 141 34.12 -8.27 -0.29
C ALA A 141 33.60 -9.20 -1.40
N GLU A 142 33.25 -10.42 -1.01
CA GLU A 142 32.67 -11.41 -1.92
C GLU A 142 31.31 -10.88 -2.43
N PRO A 143 30.98 -11.06 -3.73
CA PRO A 143 29.75 -10.52 -4.29
C PRO A 143 28.49 -10.91 -3.51
N ALA A 144 28.33 -12.18 -3.11
CA ALA A 144 27.14 -12.57 -2.35
C ALA A 144 27.03 -11.82 -1.02
N GLU A 145 28.14 -11.57 -0.33
CA GLU A 145 28.18 -10.73 0.87
C GLU A 145 27.82 -9.26 0.56
N ALA A 146 28.45 -8.65 -0.46
CA ALA A 146 28.25 -7.23 -0.76
C ALA A 146 26.80 -6.90 -1.19
N TRP A 147 26.15 -7.80 -1.92
CA TRP A 147 24.77 -7.63 -2.37
C TRP A 147 23.74 -7.86 -1.24
N THR A 148 24.12 -8.47 -0.11
CA THR A 148 23.22 -8.62 1.05
C THR A 148 22.77 -7.28 1.65
N HIS A 149 23.47 -6.17 1.41
CA HIS A 149 23.02 -4.85 1.87
C HIS A 149 21.69 -4.40 1.23
N LEU A 150 21.29 -5.01 0.11
CA LEU A 150 19.97 -4.83 -0.50
C LEU A 150 18.90 -5.76 0.08
N SER A 151 19.27 -6.71 0.95
CA SER A 151 18.30 -7.60 1.61
C SER A 151 17.27 -6.80 2.40
N GLY A 152 16.00 -7.24 2.34
CA GLY A 152 14.87 -6.54 2.93
C GLY A 152 14.25 -5.44 2.06
N VAL A 153 14.89 -5.05 0.94
CA VAL A 153 14.18 -4.35 -0.14
C VAL A 153 13.33 -5.38 -0.88
N PRO A 154 12.00 -5.25 -0.91
CA PRO A 154 11.13 -6.15 -1.67
C PRO A 154 11.51 -6.15 -3.15
N ASP A 155 11.36 -7.30 -3.80
CA ASP A 155 11.76 -7.59 -5.19
C ASP A 155 13.25 -7.46 -5.52
N ALA A 156 14.10 -7.01 -4.58
CA ALA A 156 15.55 -6.97 -4.76
C ALA A 156 16.20 -8.36 -4.75
N GLU A 157 15.51 -9.41 -4.29
CA GLU A 157 16.05 -10.79 -4.31
C GLU A 157 16.40 -11.26 -5.72
N ARG A 158 15.58 -10.91 -6.71
CA ARG A 158 15.83 -11.24 -8.12
C ARG A 158 17.08 -10.52 -8.63
N LEU A 159 17.28 -9.27 -8.19
CA LEU A 159 18.47 -8.47 -8.48
C LEU A 159 19.71 -9.08 -7.85
N ILE A 160 19.67 -9.38 -6.55
CA ILE A 160 20.77 -10.00 -5.81
C ILE A 160 21.15 -11.33 -6.47
N ALA A 161 20.17 -12.19 -6.75
CA ALA A 161 20.43 -13.48 -7.38
C ALA A 161 21.02 -13.34 -8.79
N ALA A 162 20.53 -12.38 -9.59
CA ALA A 162 21.13 -12.06 -10.89
C ALA A 162 22.58 -11.58 -10.73
N ALA A 163 22.83 -10.70 -9.76
CA ALA A 163 24.14 -10.11 -9.53
C ALA A 163 25.18 -11.10 -9.04
N VAL A 164 24.80 -12.02 -8.14
CA VAL A 164 25.68 -13.09 -7.67
C VAL A 164 26.03 -14.05 -8.81
N ARG A 165 25.04 -14.49 -9.62
CA ARG A 165 25.28 -15.39 -10.76
C ARG A 165 26.12 -14.79 -11.88
N SER A 166 26.10 -13.46 -12.03
CA SER A 166 26.80 -12.74 -13.10
C SER A 166 28.02 -11.95 -12.59
N SER A 167 28.40 -12.14 -11.33
CA SER A 167 29.49 -11.41 -10.67
C SER A 167 30.84 -11.52 -11.39
N ALA A 168 31.09 -12.63 -12.09
CA ALA A 168 32.31 -12.85 -12.87
C ALA A 168 32.39 -12.00 -14.16
N SER A 169 31.29 -11.42 -14.65
CA SER A 169 31.27 -10.64 -15.90
C SER A 169 30.29 -9.47 -15.84
N GLY A 170 30.82 -8.24 -15.94
CA GLY A 170 30.02 -7.02 -15.99
C GLY A 170 29.03 -6.96 -17.18
N GLY A 171 29.39 -7.56 -18.31
CA GLY A 171 28.49 -7.67 -19.48
C GLY A 171 27.33 -8.64 -19.24
N ALA A 172 27.59 -9.77 -18.58
CA ALA A 172 26.53 -10.70 -18.18
C ALA A 172 25.58 -10.06 -17.15
N LEU A 173 26.13 -9.27 -16.22
CA LEU A 173 25.36 -8.49 -15.26
C LEU A 173 24.49 -7.44 -15.94
N ALA A 174 25.03 -6.70 -16.92
CA ALA A 174 24.29 -5.71 -17.67
C ALA A 174 23.05 -6.34 -18.35
N GLY A 175 23.23 -7.45 -19.07
CA GLY A 175 22.11 -8.14 -19.73
C GLY A 175 21.09 -8.72 -18.74
N ALA A 176 21.52 -9.13 -17.55
CA ALA A 176 20.61 -9.61 -16.51
C ALA A 176 19.78 -8.47 -15.89
N LEU A 177 20.38 -7.30 -15.67
CA LEU A 177 19.70 -6.12 -15.15
C LEU A 177 18.70 -5.52 -16.14
N GLU A 178 18.97 -5.58 -17.46
CA GLU A 178 18.00 -5.14 -18.47
C GLU A 178 16.75 -6.00 -18.51
N ARG A 179 16.92 -7.33 -18.46
CA ARG A 179 15.79 -8.26 -18.36
C ARG A 179 14.99 -8.00 -17.10
N LEU A 180 15.68 -7.87 -15.97
CA LEU A 180 15.03 -7.57 -14.69
C LEU A 180 14.28 -6.23 -14.72
N ALA A 181 14.84 -5.18 -15.29
CA ALA A 181 14.17 -3.90 -15.43
C ALA A 181 12.93 -4.00 -16.34
N GLY A 182 13.01 -4.78 -17.42
CA GLY A 182 11.87 -5.13 -18.26
C GLY A 182 10.75 -5.83 -17.48
N ASP A 183 11.10 -6.88 -16.73
CA ASP A 183 10.16 -7.65 -15.89
C ASP A 183 9.47 -6.74 -14.85
N LEU A 184 10.25 -5.92 -14.14
CA LEU A 184 9.72 -5.00 -13.13
C LEU A 184 8.78 -3.93 -13.71
N ARG A 185 9.04 -3.46 -14.94
CA ARG A 185 8.13 -2.53 -15.63
C ARG A 185 6.84 -3.23 -16.06
N ALA A 186 6.93 -4.47 -16.56
CA ALA A 186 5.77 -5.27 -16.92
C ALA A 186 4.88 -5.55 -15.68
N ASP A 187 5.49 -5.93 -14.56
CA ASP A 187 4.80 -6.14 -13.28
C ASP A 187 4.09 -4.86 -12.79
N ARG A 188 4.71 -3.69 -13.00
CA ARG A 188 4.05 -2.41 -12.70
C ARG A 188 2.86 -2.13 -13.62
N GLY A 189 2.99 -2.43 -14.91
CA GLY A 189 1.90 -2.28 -15.87
C GLY A 189 0.68 -3.11 -15.46
N THR A 190 0.89 -4.39 -15.18
CA THR A 190 -0.19 -5.30 -14.74
C THR A 190 -0.82 -4.87 -13.42
N ALA A 191 -0.02 -4.36 -12.47
CA ALA A 191 -0.54 -3.85 -11.20
C ALA A 191 -1.42 -2.60 -11.39
N ILE A 192 -1.06 -1.70 -12.30
CA ILE A 192 -1.85 -0.50 -12.64
C ILE A 192 -3.17 -0.90 -13.31
N GLU A 193 -3.13 -1.83 -14.25
CA GLU A 193 -4.33 -2.35 -14.92
C GLU A 193 -5.28 -3.02 -13.93
N ALA A 194 -4.75 -3.89 -13.06
CA ALA A 194 -5.53 -4.53 -12.02
C ALA A 194 -6.15 -3.51 -11.05
N ALA A 195 -5.43 -2.44 -10.71
CA ALA A 195 -5.95 -1.36 -9.87
C ALA A 195 -7.08 -0.58 -10.57
N ALA A 196 -6.95 -0.31 -11.88
CA ALA A 196 -7.98 0.36 -12.67
C ALA A 196 -9.26 -0.49 -12.75
N GLN A 197 -9.14 -1.80 -12.98
CA GLN A 197 -10.29 -2.72 -13.00
C GLN A 197 -11.01 -2.77 -11.64
N ARG A 198 -10.24 -2.84 -10.54
CA ARG A 198 -10.81 -2.82 -9.18
C ARG A 198 -11.51 -1.51 -8.87
N ALA A 199 -10.98 -0.38 -9.33
CA ALA A 199 -11.63 0.92 -9.16
C ALA A 199 -13.02 0.95 -9.82
N GLY A 200 -13.15 0.37 -11.02
CA GLY A 200 -14.45 0.23 -11.69
C GLY A 200 -15.47 -0.54 -10.85
N VAL A 201 -15.07 -1.69 -10.29
CA VAL A 201 -15.95 -2.49 -9.40
C VAL A 201 -16.32 -1.71 -8.13
N LEU A 202 -15.34 -1.04 -7.51
CA LEU A 202 -15.55 -0.26 -6.29
C LEU A 202 -16.46 0.96 -6.48
N ILE A 203 -16.58 1.48 -7.70
CA ILE A 203 -17.51 2.58 -8.03
C ILE A 203 -18.93 2.04 -8.25
N VAL A 204 -19.07 0.92 -8.95
CA VAL A 204 -20.39 0.32 -9.25
C VAL A 204 -21.02 -0.31 -8.01
N LEU A 205 -20.21 -0.88 -7.11
CA LEU A 205 -20.69 -1.52 -5.89
C LEU A 205 -21.57 -0.61 -4.99
N PRO A 206 -21.18 0.61 -4.60
CA PRO A 206 -22.02 1.51 -3.81
C PRO A 206 -23.25 1.97 -4.58
N LEU A 207 -23.15 2.19 -5.89
CA LEU A 207 -24.31 2.51 -6.75
C LEU A 207 -25.34 1.37 -6.73
N GLY A 208 -24.90 0.13 -6.92
CA GLY A 208 -25.77 -1.06 -6.86
C GLY A 208 -26.37 -1.25 -5.46
N LEU A 209 -25.57 -1.06 -4.41
CA LEU A 209 -26.03 -1.18 -3.03
C LEU A 209 -27.07 -0.11 -2.65
N CYS A 210 -26.95 1.11 -3.19
CA CYS A 210 -27.96 2.15 -3.01
C CYS A 210 -29.20 1.96 -3.88
N PHE A 211 -29.06 1.39 -5.08
CA PHE A 211 -30.18 1.20 -6.00
C PHE A 211 -31.08 0.02 -5.63
N LEU A 212 -30.50 -1.07 -5.11
CA LEU A 212 -31.23 -2.26 -4.69
C LEU A 212 -32.38 -1.97 -3.70
N PRO A 213 -32.17 -1.26 -2.55
CA PRO A 213 -33.25 -0.96 -1.62
C PRO A 213 -34.31 -0.02 -2.22
N ALA A 214 -33.90 0.93 -3.06
CA ALA A 214 -34.83 1.82 -3.75
C ALA A 214 -35.73 1.05 -4.72
N PHE A 215 -35.17 0.12 -5.50
CA PHE A 215 -35.92 -0.72 -6.43
C PHE A 215 -36.91 -1.66 -5.71
N VAL A 216 -36.50 -2.25 -4.59
CA VAL A 216 -37.39 -3.11 -3.78
C VAL A 216 -38.59 -2.31 -3.27
N LEU A 217 -38.34 -1.13 -2.68
CA LEU A 217 -39.40 -0.29 -2.11
C LEU A 217 -40.31 0.34 -3.17
N ALA A 218 -39.75 0.82 -4.28
CA ALA A 218 -40.50 1.55 -5.30
C ALA A 218 -41.16 0.63 -6.35
N GLY A 219 -40.54 -0.50 -6.68
CA GLY A 219 -40.99 -1.37 -7.77
C GLY A 219 -41.52 -2.72 -7.28
N LEU A 220 -40.72 -3.47 -6.54
CA LEU A 220 -41.03 -4.86 -6.20
C LEU A 220 -42.21 -4.97 -5.22
N VAL A 221 -42.18 -4.22 -4.11
CA VAL A 221 -43.18 -4.28 -3.05
C VAL A 221 -44.60 -3.95 -3.56
N PRO A 222 -44.83 -2.84 -4.29
CA PRO A 222 -46.17 -2.53 -4.81
C PRO A 222 -46.68 -3.59 -5.78
N THR A 223 -45.80 -4.13 -6.62
CA THR A 223 -46.16 -5.13 -7.64
C THR A 223 -46.59 -6.45 -7.00
N VAL A 224 -45.85 -6.92 -5.98
CA VAL A 224 -46.20 -8.14 -5.24
C VAL A 224 -47.53 -7.97 -4.50
N ILE A 225 -47.76 -6.82 -3.87
CA ILE A 225 -49.03 -6.52 -3.20
C ILE A 225 -50.20 -6.56 -4.20
N ALA A 226 -50.05 -5.93 -5.37
CA ALA A 226 -51.09 -5.89 -6.40
C ALA A 226 -51.44 -7.26 -6.98
N LEU A 227 -50.43 -8.15 -7.14
CA LEU A 227 -50.65 -9.52 -7.61
C LEU A 227 -51.35 -10.37 -6.55
N LEU A 228 -50.92 -10.28 -5.30
CA LEU A 228 -51.53 -11.02 -4.19
C LEU A 228 -52.98 -10.58 -3.97
N SER A 229 -53.28 -9.29 -4.08
CA SER A 229 -54.65 -8.77 -3.95
C SER A 229 -55.59 -9.20 -5.07
N ARG A 230 -55.05 -9.67 -6.20
CA ARG A 230 -55.84 -10.11 -7.37
C ARG A 230 -56.05 -11.62 -7.39
N ALA A 231 -55.26 -12.36 -6.63
CA ALA A 231 -55.33 -13.82 -6.52
C ALA A 231 -56.12 -14.31 -5.28
N LEU A 232 -56.28 -13.43 -4.27
CA LEU A 232 -57.18 -13.59 -3.11
C LEU A 232 -58.56 -12.98 -3.42
#